data_AF-A0A2N9NE00-F1
#
_entry.id   AF-A0A2N9NE00-F1
#
_cell.length_a   1.000
_cell.length_b   1.000
_cell.length_c   1.000
_cell.angle_alpha   90.00
_cell.angle_beta   90.00
_cell.angle_gamma   90.00
#
_symmetry.space_group_name_H-M   'P 1'
#
loop_
_entity.id
_entity.type
_entity.pdbx_description
1 polymer ?
#
loop_
_entity_poly.entity_id
_entity_poly.type
_entity_poly.pdbx_seq_one_letter_code
_entity_poly.pdbx_strand_id
1 'polypeptide(L)' 'MQTAVQNWKKFISRKSGVDWQRDFFDHRLRDHWELQEKTSYILMNPVRKGLCERAEHWVWVYRPNDRLPPKLN' A
#
# COMPACT_ATOMS: atom_id res chain seq x y z
N MET A 1 -13.67 2.30 -7.48
CA MET A 1 -12.57 2.34 -6.48
C MET A 1 -13.04 2.90 -5.14
N GLN A 2 -13.72 4.05 -5.12
CA GLN A 2 -14.16 4.74 -3.89
C GLN A 2 -14.94 3.85 -2.90
N THR A 3 -15.97 3.12 -3.34
CA THR A 3 -16.75 2.22 -2.48
C THR A 3 -15.91 1.13 -1.84
N ALA A 4 -14.94 0.57 -2.58
CA ALA A 4 -14.07 -0.50 -2.07
C ALA A 4 -13.16 0.02 -0.94
N VAL A 5 -12.52 1.17 -1.14
CA VAL A 5 -11.67 1.80 -0.13
C VAL A 5 -12.48 2.23 1.10
N GLN A 6 -13.67 2.79 0.89
CA GLN A 6 -14.57 3.17 1.99
C GLN A 6 -14.99 1.97 2.83
N ASN A 7 -15.42 0.87 2.18
CA ASN A 7 -15.81 -0.35 2.89
C ASN A 7 -14.63 -0.98 3.64
N TRP A 8 -13.43 -0.95 3.05
CA TRP A 8 -12.22 -1.43 3.72
C TRP A 8 -11.85 -0.57 4.94
N LYS A 9 -11.78 0.76 4.80
CA LYS A 9 -11.53 1.68 5.94
C LYS A 9 -12.55 1.47 7.06
N LYS A 10 -13.84 1.35 6.71
CA LYS A 10 -14.94 1.08 7.66
C LYS A 10 -14.75 -0.25 8.40
N PHE A 11 -14.40 -1.31 7.68
CA PHE A 11 -14.14 -2.62 8.27
C PHE A 11 -12.96 -2.56 9.26
N ILE A 12 -11.84 -1.99 8.85
CA ILE A 12 -10.64 -1.89 9.69
C ILE A 12 -10.91 -1.04 10.93
N SER A 13 -11.54 0.14 10.77
CA SER A 13 -11.89 1.00 11.90
C SER A 13 -12.72 0.26 12.97
N ARG A 14 -13.69 -0.55 12.54
CA ARG A 14 -14.52 -1.37 13.45
C ARG A 14 -13.77 -2.52 14.10
N LYS A 15 -12.76 -3.08 13.44
CA LYS A 15 -12.03 -4.26 13.91
C LYS A 15 -10.80 -3.94 14.76
N SER A 16 -10.12 -2.83 14.47
CA SER A 16 -8.85 -2.47 15.12
C SER A 16 -8.85 -1.09 15.76
N GLY A 17 -9.97 -0.34 15.70
CA GLY A 17 -10.08 0.99 16.31
C GLY A 17 -9.25 2.07 15.59
N VAL A 18 -8.80 1.81 14.36
CA VAL A 18 -8.02 2.80 13.59
C VAL A 18 -8.93 3.98 13.22
N ASP A 19 -8.48 5.17 13.59
CA ASP A 19 -9.05 6.43 13.12
C ASP A 19 -8.38 6.83 11.80
N TRP A 20 -9.18 6.89 10.74
CA TRP A 20 -8.67 7.13 9.40
C TRP A 20 -8.74 8.61 9.05
N GLN A 21 -7.68 9.13 8.45
CA GLN A 21 -7.77 10.40 7.73
C GLN A 21 -8.91 10.34 6.70
N ARG A 22 -9.66 11.45 6.63
CA ARG A 22 -10.72 11.67 5.63
C ARG A 22 -10.15 11.58 4.22
N ASP A 23 -10.94 11.01 3.31
CA ASP A 23 -10.61 10.80 1.90
C ASP A 23 -9.35 9.93 1.70
N PHE A 24 -8.89 9.80 0.46
CA PHE A 24 -7.69 9.06 0.10
C PHE A 24 -7.11 9.61 -1.20
N PHE A 25 -5.80 9.42 -1.39
CA PHE A 25 -5.16 9.72 -2.66
C PHE A 25 -5.42 8.60 -3.65
N ASP A 26 -5.89 8.95 -4.85
CA ASP A 26 -6.07 8.04 -5.97
C ASP A 26 -5.41 8.63 -7.22
N HIS A 27 -4.56 7.85 -7.87
CA HIS A 27 -3.86 8.28 -9.07
C HIS A 27 -3.72 7.10 -10.04
N ARG A 28 -4.27 7.28 -11.25
CA ARG A 28 -4.20 6.29 -12.31
C ARG A 28 -2.84 6.35 -12.98
N LEU A 29 -2.10 5.24 -12.91
CA LEU A 29 -0.87 5.03 -13.67
C LEU A 29 -1.17 4.89 -15.16
N ARG A 30 -0.38 5.56 -15.99
CA ARG A 30 -0.59 5.67 -17.45
C ARG A 30 0.44 4.91 -18.26
N ASP A 31 1.63 4.70 -17.71
CA ASP A 31 2.71 3.98 -18.36
C ASP A 31 3.62 3.28 -17.34
N HIS A 32 4.65 2.60 -17.87
CA HIS A 32 5.58 1.83 -17.07
C HIS A 32 6.55 2.72 -16.26
N TRP A 33 6.82 3.95 -16.71
CA TRP A 33 7.71 4.87 -16.02
C TRP A 33 7.04 5.39 -14.76
N GLU A 34 5.77 5.79 -14.84
CA GLU A 34 4.98 6.16 -13.67
C GLU A 34 4.89 5.01 -12.67
N LEU A 35 4.69 3.77 -13.15
CA LEU A 35 4.69 2.59 -12.29
C LEU A 35 6.03 2.42 -11.55
N GLN A 36 7.15 2.53 -12.25
CA GLN A 36 8.48 2.39 -11.67
C GLN A 36 8.76 3.51 -10.65
N GLU A 37 8.41 4.76 -10.99
CA GLU A 37 8.58 5.92 -10.13
C GLU A 37 7.77 5.77 -8.83
N LYS A 38 6.47 5.45 -8.92
CA LYS A 38 5.62 5.30 -7.73
C LYS A 38 6.00 4.08 -6.90
N THR A 39 6.42 2.98 -7.52
CA THR A 39 6.94 1.81 -6.80
C THR A 39 8.18 2.19 -6.00
N SER A 40 9.15 2.86 -6.64
CA SER A 40 10.38 3.33 -5.98
C SER A 40 10.07 4.33 -4.87
N TYR A 41 9.09 5.21 -5.07
CA TYR A 41 8.63 6.15 -4.05
C TYR A 41 8.09 5.42 -2.82
N ILE A 42 7.15 4.48 -3.00
CA ILE A 42 6.53 3.72 -1.92
C ILE A 42 7.57 2.93 -1.12
N LEU A 43 8.50 2.23 -1.79
CA LEU A 43 9.53 1.44 -1.13
C LEU A 43 10.49 2.29 -0.30
N MET A 44 10.73 3.54 -0.70
CA MET A 44 11.61 4.47 0.02
C MET A 44 10.90 5.31 1.09
N ASN A 45 9.56 5.27 1.20
CA ASN A 45 8.82 6.03 2.22
C ASN A 45 9.24 5.75 3.67
N PRO A 46 9.51 4.49 4.07
CA PRO A 46 10.00 4.19 5.42
C PRO A 46 11.32 4.89 5.73
N VAL A 47 12.25 4.93 4.78
CA VAL A 47 13.53 5.64 4.92
C VAL A 47 13.30 7.15 5.02
N ARG A 48 12.46 7.72 4.14
CA ARG A 48 12.11 9.16 4.19
C ARG A 48 11.43 9.57 5.49
N LYS A 49 10.74 8.63 6.15
CA LYS A 49 10.11 8.83 7.46
C LYS A 49 11.02 8.49 8.64
N GLY A 50 12.26 8.05 8.39
CA GLY A 50 13.22 7.70 9.44
C GLY A 50 12.88 6.41 10.18
N LEU A 51 12.03 5.54 9.60
CA LEU A 51 11.59 4.29 10.23
C LEU A 51 12.60 3.15 10.04
N CYS A 52 13.50 3.28 9.06
CA CYS A 52 14.62 2.38 8.82
C CYS A 52 15.73 3.09 8.04
N GLU A 53 16.96 2.60 8.13
CA GLU A 53 18.12 3.15 7.41
C GLU A 53 18.10 2.81 5.92
N ARG A 54 17.56 1.64 5.59
CA ARG A 54 17.52 1.09 4.22
C ARG A 54 16.15 0.52 3.93
N ALA A 55 15.68 0.68 2.69
CA ALA A 55 14.36 0.19 2.28
C ALA A 55 14.21 -1.33 2.50
N GLU A 56 15.29 -2.10 2.36
CA GLU A 56 15.27 -3.56 2.55
C GLU A 56 15.02 -3.97 4.01
N HIS A 57 15.28 -3.09 4.97
CA HIS A 57 15.03 -3.35 6.39
C HIS A 57 13.53 -3.21 6.74
N TRP A 58 12.71 -2.64 5.84
CA TRP A 58 11.28 -2.48 6.08
C TRP A 58 10.52 -3.77 5.75
N VAL A 59 10.13 -4.51 6.79
CA VAL A 59 9.43 -5.80 6.65
C VAL A 59 7.95 -5.66 6.29
N TRP A 60 7.34 -4.49 6.53
CA TRP A 60 5.92 -4.23 6.25
C TRP A 60 5.71 -3.79 4.79
N VAL A 61 6.17 -4.62 3.87
CA VAL A 61 6.07 -4.42 2.43
C VAL A 61 5.28 -5.58 1.82
N TYR A 62 4.43 -5.28 0.84
CA TYR A 62 3.71 -6.29 0.07
C TYR A 62 4.43 -6.49 -1.27
N ARG A 63 4.88 -7.72 -1.54
CA ARG A 63 5.64 -8.13 -2.72
C ARG A 63 4.84 -9.16 -3.52
N PRO A 64 5.12 -9.32 -4.83
CA PRO A 64 4.49 -10.36 -5.64
C PRO A 64 4.61 -11.77 -5.04
N ASN A 65 5.73 -12.08 -4.38
CA ASN A 65 5.96 -13.36 -3.72
C ASN A 65 5.16 -13.55 -2.43
N ASP A 66 4.57 -12.50 -1.86
CA ASP A 66 3.70 -12.60 -0.68
C ASP A 66 2.26 -13.01 -1.07
N ARG A 67 1.93 -12.97 -2.37
CA ARG A 67 0.63 -13.39 -2.87
C ARG A 67 0.56 -14.92 -2.85
N LEU A 68 -0.43 -15.46 -2.15
CA LEU A 68 -0.75 -16.89 -2.25
C LEU A 68 -1.01 -17.25 -3.73
N PRO A 69 -0.52 -18.41 -4.21
CA PRO A 69 -0.80 -18.85 -5.57
C PRO A 69 -2.33 -18.91 -5.78
N PRO A 70 -2.82 -18.51 -6.97
CA PRO A 70 -4.24 -18.65 -7.27
C PRO A 70 -4.65 -20.11 -7.10
N LYS A 71 -5.74 -20.36 -6.37
CA LYS A 71 -6.36 -21.69 -6.36
C LYS A 71 -6.91 -21.93 -7.76
N LEU A 72 -6.26 -22.82 -8.51
CA LEU A 72 -6.83 -23.36 -9.74
C LEU A 72 -8.00 -24.24 -9.31
N ASN A 73 -9.21 -23.81 -9.63
CA ASN A 73 -10.40 -24.66 -9.57
C ASN A 73 -10.49 -25.50 -10.85
#